data_AF-A0A9X8YRR9-F1
#
_entry.id   AF-A0A9X8YRR9-F1
#
_cell.length_a   1.000
_cell.length_b   1.000
_cell.length_c   1.000
_cell.angle_alpha   90.00
_cell.angle_beta   90.00
_cell.angle_gamma   90.00
#
_symmetry.space_group_name_H-M   'P 1'
#
loop_
_entity.id
_entity.type
_entity.pdbx_description
1 polymer ?
#
loop_
_entity_poly.entity_id
_entity_poly.type
_entity_poly.pdbx_seq_one_letter_code
_entity_poly.pdbx_strand_id
1 'polypeptide(L)' 'MSFDTISVIGLGYIGLPTAAAFASRKKKVVGVDVNQHAVDTINRGAIHIVEPDLDKVVKAAVDGGFLQAVTKPLAAD' A
#
# COMPACT_ATOMS: atom_id res chain seq x y z
N MET A 1 -19.89 8.65 -7.40
CA MET A 1 -19.36 7.30 -7.69
C MET A 1 -18.63 6.82 -6.45
N SER A 2 -18.82 5.55 -6.05
CA SER A 2 -18.06 4.93 -4.96
C SER A 2 -17.16 3.85 -5.57
N PHE A 3 -15.93 3.76 -5.07
CA PHE A 3 -14.97 2.71 -5.39
C PHE A 3 -14.70 1.93 -4.10
N ASP A 4 -14.65 0.61 -4.21
CA ASP A 4 -14.42 -0.32 -3.12
C ASP A 4 -12.95 -0.75 -3.05
N THR A 5 -12.29 -0.91 -4.20
CA THR A 5 -10.88 -1.33 -4.31
C THR A 5 -10.09 -0.40 -5.22
N ILE A 6 -8.95 0.08 -4.73
CA ILE A 6 -8.02 0.95 -5.46
C ILE A 6 -6.73 0.20 -5.71
N SER A 7 -6.22 0.22 -6.95
CA SER A 7 -4.89 -0.31 -7.26
C SER A 7 -3.86 0.82 -7.43
N VAL A 8 -2.70 0.67 -6.81
CA VAL A 8 -1.57 1.61 -6.94
C VAL A 8 -0.38 0.86 -7.53
N ILE A 9 0.05 1.24 -8.73
CA ILE A 9 1.16 0.59 -9.44
C ILE A 9 2.46 1.36 -9.20
N GLY A 10 3.46 0.65 -8.67
CA GLY A 10 4.72 1.19 -8.14
C GLY A 10 4.57 1.64 -6.70
N LEU A 11 5.44 1.16 -5.80
CA LEU A 11 5.41 1.45 -4.36
C LEU A 11 6.68 2.17 -3.89
N GLY A 12 7.25 3.00 -4.77
CA GLY A 12 8.33 3.91 -4.39
C GLY A 12 7.83 5.15 -3.63
N TYR A 13 8.62 6.21 -3.68
CA TYR A 13 8.39 7.48 -2.98
C TYR A 13 7.02 8.14 -3.21
N ILE A 14 6.37 7.91 -4.36
CA ILE A 14 5.05 8.48 -4.65
C ILE A 14 3.94 7.47 -4.35
N GLY A 15 4.12 6.23 -4.80
CA GLY A 15 3.06 5.24 -4.76
C GLY A 15 2.77 4.72 -3.36
N LEU A 16 3.79 4.48 -2.53
CA LEU A 16 3.57 3.99 -1.17
C LEU A 16 2.83 5.01 -0.28
N PRO A 17 3.23 6.30 -0.22
CA PRO A 17 2.44 7.31 0.48
C PRO A 17 1.02 7.45 -0.07
N THR A 18 0.84 7.36 -1.39
CA THR A 18 -0.49 7.43 -2.02
C THR A 18 -1.37 6.24 -1.60
N ALA A 19 -0.83 5.02 -1.66
CA ALA A 19 -1.50 3.81 -1.22
C ALA A 19 -1.87 3.88 0.26
N ALA A 20 -0.94 4.31 1.11
CA ALA A 20 -1.16 4.51 2.54
C ALA A 20 -2.23 5.58 2.83
N ALA A 21 -2.25 6.68 2.07
CA ALA A 21 -3.25 7.74 2.21
C ALA A 21 -4.67 7.23 1.93
N PHE A 22 -4.88 6.45 0.86
CA PHE A 22 -6.17 5.82 0.60
C PHE A 22 -6.55 4.79 1.66
N ALA A 23 -5.62 3.93 2.05
CA ALA A 23 -5.85 2.91 3.07
C ALA A 23 -6.16 3.51 4.46
N SER A 24 -5.58 4.65 4.80
CA SER A 24 -5.88 5.40 6.04
C SER A 24 -7.34 5.85 6.14
N ARG A 25 -8.02 5.96 4.99
CA ARG A 25 -9.46 6.25 4.87
C ARG A 25 -10.31 4.99 4.79
N LYS A 26 -9.75 3.83 5.17
CA LYS A 26 -10.42 2.51 5.18
C LYS A 26 -10.91 2.06 3.81
N LYS A 27 -10.24 2.49 2.73
CA LYS A 27 -10.42 1.94 1.39
C LYS A 27 -9.52 0.73 1.21
N LYS A 28 -9.98 -0.30 0.49
CA LYS A 28 -9.12 -1.43 0.16
C LYS A 28 -8.13 -0.99 -0.90
N VAL A 29 -6.86 -1.19 -0.63
CA VAL A 29 -5.76 -0.82 -1.53
C VAL A 29 -4.92 -2.04 -1.85
N VAL A 30 -4.77 -2.31 -3.14
CA VAL A 30 -3.81 -3.28 -3.68
C VAL A 30 -2.62 -2.50 -4.23
N GLY A 31 -1.54 -2.48 -3.47
CA GLY A 31 -0.26 -1.97 -3.94
C GLY A 31 0.43 -3.00 -4.84
N VAL A 32 0.95 -2.58 -5.98
CA VAL A 32 1.66 -3.47 -6.91
C VAL A 32 3.08 -2.97 -7.09
N ASP A 33 4.07 -3.80 -6.86
CA ASP A 33 5.47 -3.48 -7.15
C ASP A 33 6.22 -4.71 -7.67
N VAL A 34 7.10 -4.54 -8.65
CA VAL A 34 7.89 -5.64 -9.22
C VAL A 34 8.95 -6.17 -8.25
N ASN A 35 9.33 -5.37 -7.25
CA ASN A 35 10.34 -5.72 -6.27
C ASN A 35 9.72 -6.53 -5.11
N GLN A 36 10.00 -7.83 -5.06
CA GLN A 36 9.52 -8.71 -3.98
C GLN A 36 9.95 -8.22 -2.59
N HIS A 37 11.14 -7.63 -2.45
CA HIS A 37 11.61 -7.09 -1.17
C HIS A 37 10.73 -5.93 -0.68
N ALA A 38 10.29 -5.06 -1.60
CA ALA A 38 9.36 -3.98 -1.28
C ALA A 38 8.01 -4.54 -0.84
N VAL A 39 7.47 -5.49 -1.61
CA VAL A 39 6.21 -6.17 -1.32
C VAL A 39 6.22 -6.84 0.05
N ASP A 40 7.24 -7.63 0.35
CA ASP A 40 7.34 -8.35 1.63
C ASP A 40 7.51 -7.38 2.81
N THR A 41 8.26 -6.28 2.60
CA THR A 41 8.46 -5.26 3.64
C THR A 41 7.16 -4.55 3.97
N ILE A 42 6.41 -4.14 2.94
CA ILE A 42 5.11 -3.49 3.10
C ILE A 42 4.10 -4.42 3.75
N ASN A 43 4.03 -5.70 3.33
CA ASN A 43 3.10 -6.66 3.92
C ASN A 43 3.39 -7.01 5.40
N ARG A 44 4.58 -6.68 5.92
CA ARG A 44 4.90 -6.74 7.35
C ARG A 44 4.54 -5.46 8.12
N GLY A 45 3.93 -4.48 7.45
CA GLY A 45 3.64 -3.16 8.00
C GLY A 45 4.86 -2.25 8.12
N ALA A 46 5.92 -2.50 7.34
CA ALA A 46 7.14 -1.68 7.32
C ALA A 46 7.29 -0.93 6.00
N ILE A 47 8.24 0.02 5.95
CA ILE A 47 8.53 0.82 4.75
C ILE A 47 9.97 0.56 4.27
N HIS A 48 10.17 0.62 2.96
CA HIS A 48 11.48 0.48 2.31
C HIS A 48 12.00 1.80 1.72
N ILE A 49 11.33 2.92 2.05
CA ILE A 49 11.75 4.28 1.71
C ILE A 49 11.87 5.10 3.00
N VAL A 50 12.58 6.21 2.94
CA VAL A 50 12.70 7.14 4.08
C VAL A 50 11.69 8.26 3.87
N GLU A 51 10.61 8.24 4.65
CA GLU A 51 9.58 9.28 4.72
C GLU A 51 9.12 9.42 6.17
N PRO A 52 9.14 10.62 6.77
CA PRO A 52 8.71 10.82 8.16
C PRO A 52 7.27 10.33 8.39
N ASP A 53 7.07 9.60 9.50
CA ASP A 53 5.78 9.09 9.99
C ASP A 53 5.01 8.12 9.07
N LEU A 54 5.51 7.82 7.88
CA LEU A 54 4.86 6.91 6.94
C LEU A 54 4.79 5.47 7.48
N ASP A 55 5.78 5.05 8.26
CA ASP A 55 5.87 3.73 8.89
C ASP A 55 4.63 3.41 9.74
N LYS A 56 4.18 4.39 10.54
CA LYS A 56 3.00 4.27 11.39
C LYS A 56 1.73 4.10 10.55
N VAL A 57 1.61 4.85 9.45
CA VAL A 57 0.44 4.81 8.57
C VAL A 57 0.38 3.49 7.82
N VAL A 58 1.50 3.02 7.25
CA VAL A 58 1.58 1.73 6.56
C VAL A 58 1.29 0.59 7.53
N LYS A 59 1.87 0.61 8.73
CA LYS A 59 1.59 -0.40 9.76
C LYS A 59 0.11 -0.48 10.10
N ALA A 60 -0.52 0.65 10.39
CA ALA A 60 -1.95 0.69 10.70
C ALA A 60 -2.83 0.23 9.53
N ALA A 61 -2.45 0.58 8.29
CA ALA A 61 -3.17 0.17 7.10
C ALA A 61 -3.11 -1.35 6.86
N VAL A 62 -1.93 -1.95 7.04
CA VAL A 62 -1.70 -3.39 6.87
C VAL A 62 -2.34 -4.19 7.99
N ASP A 63 -2.11 -3.80 9.26
CA ASP A 63 -2.73 -4.43 10.43
C ASP A 63 -4.28 -4.33 10.37
N GLY A 64 -4.80 -3.24 9.79
CA GLY A 64 -6.23 -3.04 9.55
C GLY A 64 -6.80 -3.77 8.32
N GLY A 65 -5.96 -4.44 7.52
CA GLY A 65 -6.38 -5.16 6.30
C GLY A 65 -6.80 -4.24 5.14
N PHE A 66 -6.40 -2.97 5.17
CA PHE A 66 -6.74 -1.99 4.13
C PHE A 66 -5.64 -1.82 3.08
N LEU A 67 -4.42 -2.28 3.34
CA LEU A 67 -3.32 -2.28 2.38
C LEU A 67 -2.71 -3.67 2.26
N GLN A 68 -2.61 -4.17 1.02
CA GLN A 68 -1.86 -5.37 0.67
C GLN A 68 -0.95 -5.06 -0.52
N ALA A 69 0.30 -5.51 -0.47
CA ALA A 69 1.24 -5.43 -1.57
C ALA A 69 1.34 -6.77 -2.32
N VAL A 70 1.45 -6.73 -3.65
CA VAL A 70 1.59 -7.89 -4.53
C VAL A 70 2.56 -7.59 -5.68
N THR A 71 3.11 -8.63 -6.31
CA THR A 71 4.01 -8.47 -7.45
C THR A 71 3.32 -8.45 -8.81
N LYS A 72 2.03 -8.77 -8.84
CA LYS A 72 1.22 -8.80 -10.06
C LYS A 72 -0.07 -8.03 -9.83
N PRO A 73 -0.54 -7.23 -10.81
CA PRO A 73 -1.81 -6.53 -10.69
C PRO A 73 -2.98 -7.47 -10.40
N LEU A 74 -3.92 -6.99 -9.58
CA LEU A 74 -5.22 -7.62 -9.33
C LEU A 74 -6.32 -6.69 -9.86
N ALA A 75 -7.54 -7.23 -10.04
CA ALA A 75 -8.69 -6.41 -10.42
C ALA A 75 -9.01 -5.35 -9.34
N ALA A 76 -9.34 -4.14 -9.78
CA ALA A 76 -9.76 -3.00 -8.98
C ALA A 76 -10.79 -2.17 -9.76
N ASP A 77 -11.47 -1.24 -9.10
CA ASP A 77 -12.54 -0.40 -9.70
C ASP A 77 -11.99 0.73 -10.58
#